data_AF-A0A453P778-F1
#
_entry.id   AF-A0A453P778-F1
#
_cell.length_a   1.000
_cell.length_b   1.000
_cell.length_c   1.000
_cell.angle_alpha   90.00
_cell.angle_beta   90.00
_cell.angle_gamma   90.00
#
_symmetry.space_group_name_H-M   'P 1'
#
loop_
_entity.id
_entity.type
_entity.pdbx_description
1 polymer ?
#
loop_
_entity_poly.entity_id
_entity_poly.type
_entity_poly.pdbx_seq_one_letter_code
_entity_poly.pdbx_strand_id
1 'polypeptide(L)' 'MQRPNKRRLSLFKGIIIAKHKSGVHTTIRVRRIIAGVGVEITFPIYSPRIKEIKVIRHKKVRRAKLYYLKYKLPRFSTFK' A
#
# COMPACT_ATOMS: atom_id res chain seq x y z
N MET A 1 6.86 6.31 -36.49
CA MET A 1 5.48 6.03 -36.05
C MET A 1 5.52 5.47 -34.63
N GLN A 2 5.33 6.33 -33.63
CA GLN A 2 5.43 5.96 -32.21
C GLN A 2 4.09 5.34 -31.77
N ARG A 3 4.10 4.06 -31.36
CA ARG A 3 2.88 3.38 -30.90
C ARG A 3 2.27 4.16 -29.72
N PRO A 4 0.94 4.29 -29.64
CA PRO A 4 0.31 4.98 -28.53
C PRO A 4 0.70 4.26 -27.24
N ASN A 5 1.29 5.01 -26.32
CA ASN A 5 1.80 4.49 -25.06
C ASN A 5 0.60 4.05 -24.20
N LYS A 6 0.17 2.79 -24.34
CA LYS A 6 -0.99 2.24 -23.65
C LYS A 6 -0.73 2.35 -22.15
N ARG A 7 -1.46 3.23 -21.46
CA ARG A 7 -1.32 3.45 -20.00
C ARG A 7 -1.56 2.12 -19.28
N ARG A 8 -0.51 1.49 -18.77
CA ARG A 8 -0.60 0.23 -18.02
C ARG A 8 -0.96 0.55 -16.58
N LEU A 9 -2.05 -0.04 -16.10
CA LEU A 9 -2.41 0.02 -14.69
C LEU A 9 -1.60 -1.03 -13.92
N SER A 10 -0.90 -0.59 -12.88
CA SER A 10 -0.17 -1.48 -11.96
C SER A 10 -1.00 -1.71 -10.71
N LEU A 11 -1.17 -2.97 -10.32
CA LEU A 11 -1.91 -3.35 -9.12
C LEU A 11 -0.94 -3.56 -7.96
N PHE A 12 -1.13 -2.82 -6.88
CA PHE A 12 -0.39 -2.99 -5.63
C PHE A 12 -1.31 -3.48 -4.51
N LYS A 13 -1.12 -4.73 -4.09
CA LYS A 13 -1.87 -5.37 -3.01
C LYS A 13 -0.99 -5.52 -1.77
N GLY A 14 -1.44 -5.06 -0.61
CA GLY A 14 -0.66 -5.18 0.61
C GLY A 14 -1.42 -4.72 1.85
N ILE A 15 -0.71 -4.68 2.98
CA ILE A 15 -1.27 -4.25 4.26
C ILE A 15 -0.99 -2.76 4.44
N ILE A 16 -2.01 -1.97 4.79
CA ILE A 16 -1.81 -0.59 5.19
C ILE A 16 -1.19 -0.58 6.59
N ILE A 17 0.05 -0.10 6.70
CA ILE A 17 0.80 -0.07 7.96
C ILE A 17 0.73 1.28 8.66
N ALA A 18 0.44 2.35 7.94
CA ALA A 18 0.27 3.68 8.52
C ALA A 18 -0.58 4.54 7.60
N LYS A 19 -1.31 5.49 8.21
CA LYS A 19 -1.99 6.58 7.54
C LYS A 19 -1.50 7.89 8.15
N HIS A 20 -1.00 8.80 7.32
CA HIS A 20 -0.64 10.15 7.73
C HIS A 20 -1.75 11.10 7.28
N LYS A 21 -2.39 11.78 8.23
CA LYS A 21 -3.48 12.73 7.95
C LYS A 21 -2.89 14.13 7.80
N SER A 22 -3.09 14.74 6.64
CA SER A 22 -2.57 16.09 6.35
C SER A 22 -3.41 16.78 5.28
N GLY A 23 -4.75 16.74 5.44
CA GLY A 23 -5.70 17.26 4.44
C GLY A 23 -5.50 16.60 3.08
N VAL A 24 -5.30 17.40 2.03
CA VAL A 24 -5.01 16.94 0.66
C VAL A 24 -3.71 16.13 0.57
N HIS A 25 -2.77 16.36 1.47
CA HIS A 25 -1.50 15.60 1.57
C HIS A 25 -1.63 14.32 2.40
N THR A 26 -2.86 13.82 2.63
CA THR A 26 -3.05 12.57 3.36
C THR A 26 -2.45 11.40 2.58
N THR A 27 -1.59 10.63 3.22
CA THR A 27 -0.91 9.48 2.62
C THR A 27 -1.21 8.18 3.36
N ILE A 28 -1.12 7.07 2.64
CA ILE A 28 -1.14 5.71 3.19
C ILE A 28 0.17 5.02 2.85
N ARG A 29 0.71 4.26 3.82
CA ARG A 29 1.87 3.39 3.62
C ARG A 29 1.40 1.96 3.49
N VAL A 30 1.67 1.33 2.36
CA VAL A 30 1.31 -0.05 2.07
C VAL A 30 2.57 -0.91 2.09
N ARG A 31 2.52 -2.04 2.79
CA ARG A 31 3.60 -3.03 2.89
C ARG A 31 3.21 -4.33 2.19
N ARG A 32 4.13 -4.90 1.42
CA ARG A 32 4.02 -6.21 0.78
C ARG A 32 5.39 -6.88 0.77
N ILE A 33 5.46 -8.20 1.00
CA ILE A 33 6.68 -8.96 0.71
C ILE A 33 6.61 -9.48 -0.71
N ILE A 34 7.64 -9.21 -1.50
CA ILE A 34 7.78 -9.64 -2.89
C ILE A 34 9.10 -10.38 -2.98
N ALA A 35 9.08 -11.64 -3.44
CA ALA A 35 10.28 -12.48 -3.57
C ALA A 35 11.16 -12.49 -2.30
N GLY A 36 10.54 -12.56 -1.11
CA GLY A 36 11.26 -12.56 0.18
C GLY A 36 11.67 -11.17 0.70
N VAL A 37 11.57 -10.12 -0.11
CA VAL A 37 11.95 -8.75 0.28
C VAL A 37 10.73 -7.93 0.68
N GLY A 38 10.81 -7.27 1.84
CA GLY A 38 9.74 -6.39 2.34
C GLY A 38 9.74 -5.04 1.65
N VAL A 39 8.78 -4.82 0.75
CA VAL A 39 8.59 -3.56 0.02
C VAL A 39 7.55 -2.69 0.73
N GLU A 40 7.87 -1.41 0.93
CA GLU A 40 6.97 -0.39 1.46
C GLU A 40 6.82 0.76 0.47
N ILE A 41 5.58 1.10 0.13
CA ILE A 41 5.27 2.21 -0.78
C ILE A 41 4.30 3.17 -0.10
N THR A 42 4.55 4.46 -0.26
CA THR A 42 3.66 5.53 0.21
C THR A 42 2.83 6.05 -0.95
N PHE A 43 1.51 6.09 -0.78
CA PHE A 43 0.58 6.62 -1.77
C PHE A 43 -0.17 7.84 -1.20
N PRO A 44 -0.22 8.97 -1.93
CA PRO A 44 -1.11 10.08 -1.60
C PRO A 44 -2.55 9.69 -1.97
N ILE A 45 -3.49 9.75 -1.03
CA ILE A 45 -4.87 9.28 -1.24
C ILE A 45 -5.56 10.06 -2.37
N TYR A 46 -5.30 11.36 -2.46
CA TYR A 46 -5.94 12.27 -3.42
C TYR A 46 -5.14 12.46 -4.71
N SER A 47 -4.18 11.56 -5.00
CA SER A 47 -3.35 11.68 -6.20
C SER A 47 -4.13 11.28 -7.46
N PRO A 48 -4.09 12.07 -8.55
CA PRO A 48 -4.74 11.71 -9.82
C PRO A 48 -4.06 10.52 -10.52
N ARG A 49 -2.89 10.09 -10.03
CA ARG A 49 -2.18 8.90 -10.52
C ARG A 49 -2.82 7.60 -10.01
N ILE A 50 -3.66 7.67 -8.99
CA ILE A 50 -4.35 6.51 -8.43
C ILE A 50 -5.72 6.41 -9.10
N LYS A 51 -5.94 5.29 -9.81
CA LYS A 51 -7.24 5.03 -10.44
C LYS A 51 -8.30 4.65 -9.41
N GLU A 52 -7.96 3.77 -8.47
CA GLU A 52 -8.89 3.21 -7.49
C GLU A 52 -8.12 2.69 -6.27
N ILE A 53 -8.74 2.78 -5.08
CA ILE A 53 -8.29 2.13 -3.85
C ILE A 53 -9.43 1.25 -3.34
N LYS A 54 -9.23 -0.07 -3.36
CA LYS A 54 -10.22 -1.04 -2.87
C LYS A 54 -9.75 -1.70 -1.56
N VAL A 55 -10.58 -1.64 -0.53
CA VAL A 55 -10.35 -2.35 0.73
C VAL A 55 -10.83 -3.79 0.57
N ILE A 56 -9.91 -4.75 0.53
CA ILE A 56 -10.23 -6.17 0.33
C ILE A 56 -10.58 -6.86 1.65
N ARG A 57 -9.87 -6.54 2.74
CA ARG A 57 -10.10 -7.11 4.06
C ARG A 57 -9.81 -6.08 5.13
N HIS A 58 -10.65 -6.05 6.15
CA HIS A 58 -10.46 -5.25 7.35
C HIS A 58 -10.07 -6.15 8.53
N LYS A 59 -9.13 -5.69 9.37
CA LYS A 59 -8.72 -6.40 10.60
C LYS A 59 -8.60 -5.39 11.73
N LYS A 60 -9.21 -5.71 12.88
CA LYS A 60 -9.10 -4.89 14.09
C LYS A 60 -7.66 -4.94 14.60
N VAL A 61 -7.06 -3.77 14.79
CA VAL A 61 -5.71 -3.59 15.31
C VAL A 61 -5.74 -2.58 16.46
N ARG A 62 -4.82 -2.73 17.42
CA ARG A 62 -4.75 -1.85 18.60
C ARG A 62 -3.89 -0.61 18.39
N ARG A 63 -3.00 -0.62 17.38
CA ARG A 63 -2.04 0.46 17.12
C ARG A 63 -2.43 1.25 15.88
N ALA A 64 -2.28 2.57 15.94
CA ALA A 64 -2.51 3.46 14.78
C ALA A 64 -1.48 3.26 13.65
N LYS A 65 -0.23 2.88 14.01
CA LYS A 65 0.86 2.56 13.08
C LYS A 65 1.39 1.16 13.37
N LEU A 66 1.42 0.31 12.36
CA LEU A 66 1.75 -1.13 12.44
C LEU A 66 3.21 -1.40 12.07
N TYR A 67 4.14 -0.54 12.47
CA TYR A 67 5.57 -0.70 12.15
C TYR A 67 6.19 -1.97 12.73
N TYR A 68 5.57 -2.57 13.75
CA TYR A 68 5.98 -3.88 14.25
C TYR A 68 5.90 -4.98 13.19
N LEU A 69 5.07 -4.84 12.15
CA LEU A 69 4.99 -5.79 11.03
C LEU A 69 6.29 -5.82 10.20
N LYS A 70 7.22 -4.88 10.36
CA LYS A 70 8.52 -4.94 9.69
C LYS A 70 9.37 -6.11 10.18
N TYR A 71 9.29 -6.40 11.47
CA TYR A 71 10.06 -7.44 12.15
C TYR A 71 9.28 -8.75 12.33
N LYS A 72 8.03 -8.80 11.88
CA LYS A 72 7.22 -10.02 11.96
C LYS A 72 7.45 -10.92 10.75
N LEU A 73 7.20 -12.20 10.97
CA LEU A 73 7.31 -13.24 9.96
C LEU A 73 6.43 -12.93 8.73
N PRO A 74 6.83 -13.40 7.53
CA PRO A 74 6.15 -13.04 6.28
C PRO A 74 4.64 -13.27 6.26
N ARG A 75 4.18 -14.31 6.95
CA ARG A 75 2.75 -14.65 7.09
C ARG A 75 1.89 -13.56 7.74
N PHE A 76 2.48 -12.72 8.59
CA PHE A 76 1.77 -11.62 9.26
C PHE A 76 1.93 -10.28 8.55
N SER A 77 2.99 -10.17 7.73
CA SER A 77 3.43 -8.93 7.12
C SER A 77 3.03 -8.80 5.65
N THR A 78 2.40 -9.85 5.11
CA THR A 78 1.87 -9.90 3.74
C THR A 78 0.39 -10.20 3.76
N PHE A 79 -0.34 -9.53 2.88
CA PHE A 79 -1.72 -9.89 2.58
C PHE A 79 -1.71 -11.17 1.72
N LYS A 80 -2.27 -12.27 2.25
CA LYS A 80 -2.53 -13.49 1.47
C LYS A 80 -3.68 -13.21 0.50
#